data_AF-A0A357BW22-F1
#
_entry.id   AF-A0A357BW22-F1
#
_cell.length_a   1.000
_cell.length_b   1.000
_cell.length_c   1.000
_cell.angle_alpha   90.00
_cell.angle_beta   90.00
_cell.angle_gamma   90.00
#
_symmetry.space_group_name_H-M   'P 1'
#
loop_
_entity.id
_entity.type
_entity.pdbx_description
1 polymer ?
#
loop_
_entity_poly.entity_id
_entity_poly.type
_entity_poly.pdbx_seq_one_letter_code
_entity_poly.pdbx_strand_id
1 'polypeptide(L)'
;MSTDFIPRSDTDFLAWAQNFSSYANTNIAALGLAPGDMTPIGTAMMDYDTALTANTARQNDARAARVAKDAKRDTLETAIRALVRRLQASPSVDDSEKAALGITVKDALRTMDAMSGATQPLAMIDTSQRLRHEIRFVDEANPTSRAKPKGAMGCEIWVKVAAQGEPAPAEATAYSFVALDTASPMWSNTMAQTRVRLRITCCDGL
;
A
#
# COMPACT_ATOMS: atom_id res chain seq x y z
N MET A 1 -34.66 28.49 -0.44
CA MET A 1 -36.00 28.01 -0.82
C MET A 1 -35.97 27.78 -2.33
N SER A 2 -36.41 26.61 -2.82
CA SER A 2 -36.56 26.42 -4.27
C SER A 2 -37.63 27.39 -4.75
N THR A 3 -37.24 28.40 -5.52
CA THR A 3 -38.12 29.44 -6.05
C THR A 3 -38.86 29.00 -7.31
N ASP A 4 -38.54 27.80 -7.83
CA ASP A 4 -39.12 27.25 -9.04
C ASP A 4 -40.21 26.21 -8.69
N PHE A 5 -41.38 26.34 -9.34
CA PHE A 5 -42.50 25.42 -9.22
C PHE A 5 -42.34 24.19 -10.12
N ILE A 6 -41.34 24.21 -11.02
CA ILE A 6 -41.03 23.12 -11.93
C ILE A 6 -40.11 22.11 -11.21
N PRO A 7 -40.51 20.82 -11.09
CA PRO A 7 -39.66 19.79 -10.51
C PRO A 7 -38.36 19.60 -11.32
N ARG A 8 -37.24 19.29 -10.64
CA ARG A 8 -35.93 19.15 -11.29
C ARG A 8 -35.69 17.78 -11.93
N SER A 9 -36.34 16.72 -11.44
CA SER A 9 -36.16 15.39 -12.00
C SER A 9 -37.07 15.22 -13.21
N ASP A 10 -36.58 14.55 -14.26
CA ASP A 10 -37.35 14.38 -15.50
C ASP A 10 -38.67 13.63 -15.26
N THR A 11 -38.67 12.66 -14.35
CA THR A 11 -39.85 11.88 -13.97
C THR A 11 -40.86 12.72 -13.20
N ASP A 12 -40.41 13.48 -12.20
CA ASP A 12 -41.32 14.34 -11.43
C ASP A 12 -41.85 15.49 -12.27
N PHE A 13 -41.03 16.02 -13.19
CA PHE A 13 -41.44 17.06 -14.13
C PHE A 13 -42.54 16.57 -15.08
N LEU A 14 -42.38 15.38 -15.67
CA LEU A 14 -43.41 14.82 -16.56
C LEU A 14 -44.73 14.57 -15.82
N ALA A 15 -44.67 14.00 -14.62
CA ALA A 15 -45.85 13.76 -13.78
C ALA A 15 -46.56 15.08 -13.40
N TRP A 16 -45.77 16.09 -13.04
CA TRP A 16 -46.29 17.43 -12.75
C TRP A 16 -46.93 18.08 -13.99
N ALA A 17 -46.28 18.03 -15.16
CA ALA A 17 -46.79 18.61 -16.40
C ALA A 17 -48.10 17.93 -16.85
N GLN A 18 -48.23 16.62 -16.65
CA GLN A 18 -49.46 15.86 -16.91
C GLN A 18 -50.60 16.31 -16.00
N ASN A 19 -50.34 16.47 -14.70
CA ASN A 19 -51.34 16.99 -13.77
C ASN A 19 -51.75 18.43 -14.13
N PHE A 20 -50.78 19.30 -14.39
CA PHE A 20 -51.00 20.68 -14.82
C PHE A 20 -51.91 20.74 -16.06
N SER A 21 -51.57 19.98 -17.11
CA SER A 21 -52.34 19.95 -18.35
C SER A 21 -53.75 19.39 -18.15
N SER A 22 -53.90 18.33 -17.34
CA SER A 22 -55.21 17.73 -17.02
C SER A 22 -56.15 18.70 -16.31
N TYR A 23 -55.65 19.38 -15.28
CA TYR A 23 -56.42 20.35 -14.51
C TYR A 23 -56.78 21.59 -15.36
N ALA A 24 -55.80 22.12 -16.10
CA ALA A 24 -56.00 23.28 -16.95
C ALA A 24 -57.04 23.02 -18.06
N ASN A 25 -56.96 21.86 -18.74
CA ASN A 25 -57.94 21.50 -19.76
C ASN A 25 -59.36 21.31 -19.19
N THR A 26 -59.47 20.75 -17.98
CA THR A 26 -60.77 20.56 -17.31
C THR A 26 -61.40 21.89 -16.89
N ASN A 27 -60.59 22.89 -16.52
CA ASN A 27 -61.04 24.17 -15.96
C ASN A 27 -60.79 25.37 -16.89
N ILE A 28 -60.65 25.13 -18.20
CA ILE A 28 -60.18 26.11 -19.18
C ILE A 28 -60.94 27.46 -19.09
N ALA A 29 -62.28 27.41 -19.05
CA ALA A 29 -63.12 28.60 -19.00
C ALA A 29 -63.03 29.34 -17.66
N ALA A 30 -62.92 28.60 -16.55
CA ALA A 30 -62.78 29.18 -15.21
C ALA A 30 -61.42 29.85 -15.00
N LEU A 31 -60.39 29.39 -15.73
CA LEU A 31 -59.06 29.97 -15.74
C LEU A 31 -58.92 31.15 -16.73
N GLY A 32 -59.98 31.47 -17.49
CA GLY A 32 -59.95 32.52 -18.50
C GLY A 32 -59.09 32.18 -19.73
N LEU A 33 -58.84 30.90 -19.97
CA LEU A 33 -58.04 30.39 -21.09
C LEU A 33 -58.94 29.92 -22.24
N ALA A 34 -58.40 29.91 -23.45
CA ALA A 34 -59.00 29.26 -24.61
C ALA A 34 -58.37 27.88 -24.84
N PRO A 35 -59.08 26.93 -25.49
CA PRO A 35 -58.51 25.64 -25.89
C PRO A 35 -57.23 25.75 -26.75
N GLY A 36 -57.11 26.84 -27.52
CA GLY A 36 -55.91 27.12 -28.30
C GLY A 36 -54.66 27.32 -27.44
N ASP A 37 -54.79 27.81 -26.21
CA ASP A 37 -53.66 28.11 -25.32
C ASP A 37 -52.99 26.85 -24.78
N MET A 38 -53.76 25.76 -24.61
CA MET A 38 -53.24 24.47 -24.14
C MET A 38 -52.65 23.60 -25.26
N THR A 39 -52.91 23.94 -26.54
CA THR A 39 -52.44 23.16 -27.69
C THR A 39 -50.90 23.08 -27.76
N PRO A 40 -50.14 24.19 -27.66
CA PRO A 40 -48.67 24.14 -27.69
C PRO A 40 -48.08 23.34 -26.52
N ILE A 41 -48.71 23.39 -25.34
CA ILE A 41 -48.28 22.67 -24.15
C ILE A 41 -48.45 21.15 -24.37
N GLY A 42 -49.60 20.74 -24.91
CA GLY A 42 -49.84 19.33 -25.26
C GLY A 42 -48.84 18.79 -26.28
N THR A 43 -48.52 19.56 -27.33
CA THR A 43 -47.49 19.20 -28.31
C THR A 43 -46.12 19.05 -27.67
N ALA A 44 -45.67 20.05 -26.89
CA ALA A 44 -44.37 20.00 -26.22
C ALA A 44 -44.24 18.84 -25.24
N MET A 45 -45.33 18.46 -24.55
CA MET A 45 -45.33 17.30 -23.66
C MET A 45 -45.14 15.98 -24.42
N MET A 46 -45.79 15.79 -25.56
CA MET A 46 -45.61 14.59 -26.39
C MET A 46 -44.19 14.49 -26.95
N ASP A 47 -43.63 15.61 -27.40
CA ASP A 47 -42.25 15.68 -27.88
C ASP A 47 -41.26 15.36 -26.77
N TYR A 48 -41.49 15.90 -25.56
CA TYR A 48 -40.65 15.65 -24.39
C TYR A 48 -40.71 14.19 -23.94
N ASP A 49 -41.89 13.57 -23.84
CA ASP A 49 -42.06 12.16 -23.47
C ASP A 49 -41.35 11.22 -24.46
N THR A 50 -41.48 11.51 -25.77
CA THR A 50 -40.77 10.81 -26.83
C THR A 50 -39.25 10.91 -26.66
N ALA A 51 -38.75 12.13 -26.39
CA ALA A 51 -37.33 12.36 -26.19
C ALA A 51 -36.79 11.67 -24.93
N LEU A 52 -37.54 11.71 -23.82
CA LEU A 52 -37.17 11.09 -22.54
C LEU A 52 -37.08 9.55 -22.67
N THR A 53 -38.05 8.94 -23.35
CA THR A 53 -38.04 7.51 -23.64
C THR A 53 -36.83 7.13 -24.50
N ALA A 54 -36.56 7.90 -25.56
CA ALA A 54 -35.44 7.65 -26.44
C ALA A 54 -34.07 7.87 -25.75
N ASN A 55 -33.96 8.84 -24.84
CA ASN A 55 -32.76 9.04 -24.01
C ASN A 55 -32.52 7.83 -23.09
N THR A 56 -33.56 7.38 -22.38
CA THR A 56 -33.48 6.23 -21.47
C THR A 56 -33.04 4.95 -22.22
N ALA A 57 -33.63 4.69 -23.39
CA ALA A 57 -33.23 3.57 -24.24
C ALA A 57 -31.74 3.65 -24.63
N ARG A 58 -31.27 4.81 -25.11
CA ARG A 58 -29.86 5.01 -25.49
C ARG A 58 -28.90 4.86 -24.32
N GLN A 59 -29.29 5.30 -23.11
CA GLN A 59 -28.47 5.09 -21.91
C GLN A 59 -28.34 3.61 -21.58
N ASN A 60 -29.42 2.84 -21.71
CA ASN A 60 -29.40 1.39 -21.48
C ASN A 60 -28.55 0.68 -22.54
N ASP A 61 -28.69 1.06 -23.81
CA ASP A 61 -27.89 0.51 -24.91
C ASP A 61 -26.39 0.81 -24.72
N ALA A 62 -26.04 2.03 -24.32
CA ALA A 62 -24.65 2.39 -24.04
C ALA A 62 -24.05 1.57 -22.89
N ARG A 63 -24.83 1.35 -21.82
CA ARG A 63 -24.42 0.49 -20.69
C ARG A 63 -24.25 -0.96 -21.15
N ALA A 64 -25.19 -1.50 -21.92
CA ALA A 64 -25.13 -2.86 -22.45
C ALA A 64 -23.94 -3.05 -23.41
N ALA A 65 -23.71 -2.11 -24.32
CA ALA A 65 -22.57 -2.11 -25.24
C ALA A 65 -21.23 -2.07 -24.48
N ARG A 66 -21.13 -1.27 -23.41
CA ARG A 66 -19.95 -1.24 -22.54
C ARG A 66 -19.69 -2.61 -21.92
N VAL A 67 -20.71 -3.21 -21.28
CA VAL A 67 -20.59 -4.52 -20.64
C VAL A 67 -20.22 -5.60 -21.65
N ALA A 68 -20.84 -5.61 -22.83
CA ALA A 68 -20.52 -6.55 -23.89
C ALA A 68 -19.06 -6.42 -24.36
N LYS A 69 -18.60 -5.20 -24.60
CA LYS A 69 -17.20 -4.93 -24.99
C LYS A 69 -16.22 -5.36 -23.90
N ASP A 70 -16.52 -5.10 -22.63
CA ASP A 70 -15.68 -5.53 -21.50
C ASP A 70 -15.63 -7.07 -21.40
N ALA A 71 -16.75 -7.77 -21.56
CA ALA A 71 -16.77 -9.23 -21.59
C ALA A 71 -15.98 -9.84 -22.77
N LYS A 72 -16.02 -9.21 -23.94
CA LYS A 72 -15.18 -9.62 -25.09
C LYS A 72 -13.70 -9.40 -24.81
N ARG A 73 -13.34 -8.30 -24.14
CA ARG A 73 -11.97 -8.04 -23.71
C ARG A 73 -11.50 -9.12 -22.73
N ASP A 74 -12.28 -9.47 -21.72
CA ASP A 74 -11.91 -10.49 -20.74
C ASP A 74 -11.68 -11.87 -21.38
N THR A 75 -12.53 -12.20 -22.37
CA THR A 75 -12.38 -13.43 -23.17
C THR A 75 -11.05 -13.43 -23.93
N LEU A 76 -10.73 -12.33 -24.60
CA LEU A 76 -9.47 -12.17 -25.33
C LEU A 76 -8.26 -12.21 -24.39
N GLU A 77 -8.29 -11.49 -23.28
CA GLU A 77 -7.21 -11.48 -22.29
C GLU A 77 -6.96 -12.88 -21.71
N THR A 78 -8.02 -13.64 -21.44
CA THR A 78 -7.90 -15.02 -20.94
C THR A 78 -7.20 -15.91 -21.96
N ALA A 79 -7.59 -15.84 -23.23
CA ALA A 79 -6.96 -16.60 -24.30
C ALA A 79 -5.48 -16.21 -24.50
N ILE A 80 -5.18 -14.91 -24.52
CA ILE A 80 -3.80 -14.41 -24.63
C ILE A 80 -2.96 -14.87 -23.43
N ARG A 81 -3.44 -14.72 -22.20
CA ARG A 81 -2.69 -15.15 -21.00
C ARG A 81 -2.40 -16.65 -21.02
N ALA A 82 -3.35 -17.47 -21.47
CA ALA A 82 -3.12 -18.91 -21.61
C ALA A 82 -2.03 -19.23 -22.65
N LEU A 83 -2.05 -18.54 -23.80
CA LEU A 83 -1.02 -18.70 -24.83
C LEU A 83 0.36 -18.22 -24.34
N VAL A 84 0.42 -17.03 -23.74
CA VAL A 84 1.68 -16.46 -23.23
C VAL A 84 2.31 -17.38 -22.19
N ARG A 85 1.53 -17.98 -21.28
CA ARG A 85 2.07 -18.97 -20.32
C ARG A 85 2.73 -20.17 -21.00
N ARG A 86 2.17 -20.65 -22.12
CA ARG A 86 2.76 -21.75 -22.90
C ARG A 86 4.05 -21.32 -23.59
N LEU A 87 4.06 -20.13 -24.19
CA LEU A 87 5.25 -19.57 -24.86
C LEU A 87 6.38 -19.32 -23.86
N GLN A 88 6.07 -18.81 -22.67
CA GLN A 88 7.06 -18.58 -21.59
C GLN A 88 7.72 -19.88 -21.09
N ALA A 89 6.98 -20.99 -21.10
CA ALA A 89 7.49 -22.31 -20.71
C ALA A 89 8.16 -23.07 -21.86
N SER A 90 8.02 -22.60 -23.10
CA SER A 90 8.54 -23.28 -24.28
C SER A 90 10.05 -23.07 -24.43
N PRO A 91 10.85 -24.14 -24.56
CA PRO A 91 12.28 -24.01 -24.86
C PRO A 91 12.53 -23.60 -26.32
N SER A 92 11.51 -23.63 -27.18
CA SER A 92 11.62 -23.29 -28.60
C SER A 92 11.45 -21.80 -28.89
N VAL A 93 11.13 -20.99 -27.87
CA VAL A 93 10.92 -19.54 -28.03
C VAL A 93 12.06 -18.83 -27.30
N ASP A 94 12.87 -18.09 -28.06
CA ASP A 94 13.99 -17.36 -27.51
C ASP A 94 13.53 -16.04 -26.84
N ASP A 95 14.44 -15.40 -26.11
CA ASP A 95 14.12 -14.17 -25.38
C ASP A 95 13.95 -12.95 -26.30
N SER A 96 14.52 -12.98 -27.51
CA SER A 96 14.33 -11.92 -28.52
C SER A 96 12.92 -11.98 -29.12
N GLU A 97 12.39 -13.18 -29.36
CA GLU A 97 11.03 -13.43 -29.81
C GLU A 97 10.00 -13.05 -28.74
N LYS A 98 10.29 -13.35 -27.47
CA LYS A 98 9.46 -12.90 -26.33
C LYS A 98 9.43 -11.37 -26.24
N ALA A 99 10.59 -10.72 -26.40
CA ALA A 99 10.66 -9.25 -26.43
C ALA A 99 9.88 -8.67 -27.62
N ALA A 100 9.98 -9.27 -28.80
CA ALA A 100 9.25 -8.85 -30.00
C ALA A 100 7.73 -9.01 -29.83
N LEU A 101 7.28 -10.04 -29.12
CA LEU A 101 5.87 -10.24 -28.72
C LEU A 101 5.41 -9.27 -27.62
N GLY A 102 6.31 -8.47 -27.04
CA GLY A 102 6.00 -7.54 -25.96
C GLY A 102 5.68 -8.22 -24.63
N ILE A 103 6.10 -9.48 -24.45
CA ILE A 103 5.90 -10.23 -23.20
C ILE A 103 7.17 -10.20 -22.35
N THR A 104 7.02 -10.45 -21.04
CA THR A 104 8.11 -10.34 -20.07
C THR A 104 9.25 -11.31 -20.39
N VAL A 105 10.48 -10.82 -20.47
CA VAL A 105 11.67 -11.69 -20.53
C VAL A 105 12.13 -11.96 -19.09
N LYS A 106 12.36 -13.22 -18.74
CA LYS A 106 12.77 -13.58 -17.38
C LYS A 106 14.23 -13.17 -17.17
N ASP A 107 14.51 -12.47 -16.07
CA ASP A 107 15.89 -12.20 -15.67
C ASP A 107 16.59 -13.51 -15.29
N ALA A 108 17.76 -13.74 -15.87
CA ALA A 108 18.58 -14.91 -15.61
C ALA A 108 19.40 -14.75 -14.31
N LEU A 109 19.62 -13.52 -13.84
CA LEU A 109 20.44 -13.23 -12.68
C LEU A 109 19.59 -12.92 -11.46
N ARG A 110 19.88 -13.61 -10.36
CA ARG A 110 19.30 -13.27 -9.06
C ARG A 110 20.01 -12.04 -8.53
N THR A 111 19.29 -10.92 -8.43
CA THR A 111 19.80 -9.75 -7.69
C THR A 111 19.89 -10.15 -6.21
N MET A 112 21.10 -10.27 -5.68
CA MET A 112 21.33 -10.42 -4.24
C MET A 112 21.46 -9.02 -3.63
N ASP A 113 20.71 -8.74 -2.57
CA ASP A 113 20.91 -7.53 -1.79
C ASP A 113 22.23 -7.66 -1.02
N ALA A 114 23.21 -6.83 -1.35
CA ALA A 114 24.49 -6.86 -0.68
C ALA A 114 24.32 -6.20 0.69
N MET A 115 24.25 -6.99 1.76
CA MET A 115 24.26 -6.47 3.13
C MET A 115 25.57 -5.69 3.35
N SER A 116 25.48 -4.37 3.34
CA SER A 116 26.61 -3.46 3.54
C SER A 116 26.33 -2.59 4.75
N GLY A 117 27.12 -2.77 5.81
CA GLY A 117 27.30 -1.72 6.82
C GLY A 117 27.20 -2.07 8.30
N ALA A 118 27.56 -3.27 8.75
CA ALA A 118 27.79 -3.48 10.19
C ALA A 118 29.04 -2.69 10.64
N THR A 119 28.81 -1.44 11.07
CA THR A 119 29.81 -0.60 11.75
C THR A 119 30.06 -1.16 13.15
N GLN A 120 31.30 -1.09 13.66
CA GLN A 120 31.65 -1.70 14.95
C GLN A 120 30.98 -0.93 16.11
N PRO A 121 30.47 -1.64 17.14
CA PRO A 121 29.85 -1.00 18.30
C PRO A 121 30.91 -0.52 19.32
N LEU A 122 30.76 0.70 19.82
CA LEU A 122 31.55 1.24 20.92
C LEU A 122 30.91 0.90 22.28
N ALA A 123 31.68 0.30 23.18
CA ALA A 123 31.23 -0.14 24.50
C ALA A 123 31.77 0.76 25.63
N MET A 124 30.91 1.11 26.59
CA MET A 124 31.25 1.78 27.84
C MET A 124 30.69 0.99 29.02
N ILE A 125 31.45 0.91 30.11
CA ILE A 125 31.06 0.17 31.31
C ILE A 125 31.08 1.12 32.51
N ASP A 126 29.94 1.27 33.17
CA ASP A 126 29.85 1.94 34.47
C ASP A 126 29.91 0.90 35.60
N THR A 127 30.83 1.13 36.54
CA THR A 127 31.11 0.28 37.71
C THR A 127 30.91 1.02 39.04
N SER A 128 30.29 2.21 39.00
CA SER A 128 30.03 3.06 40.17
C SER A 128 29.20 2.37 41.26
N GLN A 129 28.40 1.37 40.90
CA GLN A 129 27.58 0.59 41.81
C GLN A 129 28.25 -0.74 42.19
N ARG A 130 28.41 -0.98 43.49
CA ARG A 130 29.03 -2.21 43.99
C ARG A 130 28.18 -3.43 43.58
N LEU A 131 28.84 -4.45 43.03
CA LEU A 131 28.22 -5.70 42.50
C LEU A 131 27.30 -5.51 41.28
N ARG A 132 27.40 -4.40 40.55
CA ARG A 132 26.65 -4.18 39.31
C ARG A 132 27.53 -3.57 38.24
N HIS A 133 27.43 -4.09 37.02
CA HIS A 133 28.04 -3.49 35.83
C HIS A 133 26.92 -3.04 34.90
N GLU A 134 26.91 -1.75 34.55
CA GLU A 134 26.03 -1.21 33.52
C GLU A 134 26.83 -1.09 32.22
N ILE A 135 26.36 -1.76 31.16
CA ILE A 135 27.03 -1.76 29.86
C ILE A 135 26.19 -0.91 28.90
N ARG A 136 26.81 0.14 28.37
CA ARG A 136 26.27 0.99 27.32
C ARG A 136 27.02 0.71 26.03
N PHE A 137 26.29 0.50 24.95
CA PHE A 137 26.85 0.38 23.62
C PHE A 137 26.14 1.32 22.65
N VAL A 138 26.91 1.87 21.70
CA VAL A 138 26.47 2.79 20.64
C VAL A 138 27.17 2.48 19.33
N ASP A 139 26.58 2.91 18.22
CA ASP A 139 27.23 2.85 16.90
C ASP A 139 28.38 3.86 16.82
N GLU A 140 29.56 3.44 16.33
CA GLU A 140 30.72 4.31 16.15
C GLU A 140 30.40 5.49 15.21
N ALA A 141 29.60 5.25 14.16
CA ALA A 141 29.21 6.30 13.23
C ALA A 141 28.24 7.32 13.86
N ASN A 142 27.58 6.97 14.96
CA ASN A 142 26.54 7.78 15.60
C ASN A 142 26.61 7.71 17.15
N PRO A 143 27.70 8.20 17.78
CA PRO A 143 28.01 7.94 19.19
C PRO A 143 27.07 8.64 20.18
N THR A 144 26.24 9.57 19.71
CA THR A 144 25.22 10.26 20.51
C THR A 144 23.87 9.55 20.49
N SER A 145 23.71 8.51 19.67
CA SER A 145 22.48 7.74 19.51
C SER A 145 22.58 6.38 20.20
N ARG A 146 21.48 5.97 20.87
CA ARG A 146 21.33 4.61 21.42
C ARG A 146 20.82 3.61 20.38
N ALA A 147 20.68 4.02 19.12
CA ALA A 147 20.26 3.15 18.03
C ALA A 147 21.38 2.16 17.67
N LYS A 148 20.98 0.95 17.29
CA LYS A 148 21.89 -0.06 16.75
C LYS A 148 22.36 0.31 15.34
N PRO A 149 23.57 -0.14 14.90
CA PRO A 149 24.02 0.03 13.53
C PRO A 149 23.00 -0.54 12.53
N LYS A 150 22.89 0.12 11.37
CA LYS A 150 21.94 -0.28 10.31
C LYS A 150 22.32 -1.68 9.80
N GLY A 151 21.35 -2.61 9.80
CA GLY A 151 21.57 -4.00 9.39
C GLY A 151 22.03 -4.95 10.51
N ALA A 152 22.40 -4.43 11.69
CA ALA A 152 22.73 -5.28 12.83
C ALA A 152 21.46 -5.82 13.52
N MET A 153 21.46 -7.11 13.86
CA MET A 153 20.39 -7.72 14.65
C MET A 153 20.45 -7.23 16.10
N GLY A 154 21.66 -7.16 16.65
CA GLY A 154 21.97 -6.71 18.01
C GLY A 154 23.48 -6.75 18.27
N CYS A 155 23.86 -6.43 19.51
CA CYS A 155 25.23 -6.47 20.01
C CYS A 155 25.42 -7.72 20.87
N GLU A 156 26.32 -8.61 20.45
CA GLU A 156 26.74 -9.76 21.26
C GLU A 156 27.73 -9.31 22.33
N ILE A 157 27.53 -9.75 23.55
CA ILE A 157 28.27 -9.29 24.71
C ILE A 157 29.01 -10.47 25.30
N TRP A 158 30.34 -10.36 25.31
CA TRP A 158 31.27 -11.40 25.72
C TRP A 158 32.12 -10.90 26.89
N VAL A 159 32.28 -11.72 27.93
CA VAL A 159 32.99 -11.34 29.17
C VAL A 159 34.17 -12.27 29.43
N LYS A 160 35.27 -11.71 29.93
CA LYS A 160 36.31 -12.44 30.66
C LYS A 160 36.60 -11.74 31.99
N VAL A 161 36.62 -12.50 33.07
CA VAL A 161 37.15 -12.07 34.38
C VAL A 161 38.61 -12.50 34.44
N ALA A 162 39.51 -11.54 34.61
CA ALA A 162 40.96 -11.75 34.67
C ALA A 162 41.50 -11.34 36.04
N ALA A 163 42.60 -11.98 36.47
CA ALA A 163 43.26 -11.61 37.71
C ALA A 163 43.94 -10.23 37.59
N GLN A 164 44.23 -9.60 38.73
CA GLN A 164 44.85 -8.27 38.74
C GLN A 164 46.22 -8.30 38.05
N GLY A 165 46.37 -7.51 36.99
CA GLY A 165 47.64 -7.38 36.25
C GLY A 165 47.74 -8.25 35.00
N GLU A 166 46.76 -9.11 34.72
CA GLU A 166 46.76 -9.91 33.48
C GLU A 166 46.36 -9.06 32.26
N PRO A 167 47.04 -9.23 31.10
CA PRO A 167 46.66 -8.57 29.87
C PRO A 167 45.30 -9.08 29.38
N ALA A 168 44.61 -8.27 28.57
CA ALA A 168 43.38 -8.72 27.93
C ALA A 168 43.69 -9.90 27.00
N PRO A 169 42.84 -10.94 26.96
CA PRO A 169 43.04 -12.06 26.04
C PRO A 169 43.11 -11.57 24.59
N ALA A 170 44.13 -12.01 23.86
CA ALA A 170 44.31 -11.69 22.44
C ALA A 170 43.26 -12.37 21.55
N GLU A 171 42.77 -13.54 21.97
CA GLU A 171 41.86 -14.39 21.19
C GLU A 171 40.40 -14.29 21.65
N ALA A 172 39.48 -14.33 20.68
CA ALA A 172 38.03 -14.25 20.92
C ALA A 172 37.48 -15.40 21.78
N THR A 173 38.07 -16.59 21.63
CA THR A 173 37.64 -17.84 22.25
C THR A 173 37.89 -17.87 23.77
N ALA A 174 38.67 -16.94 24.29
CA ALA A 174 38.95 -16.81 25.72
C ALA A 174 37.82 -16.10 26.49
N TYR A 175 36.84 -15.53 25.80
CA TYR A 175 35.68 -14.84 26.39
C TYR A 175 34.46 -15.77 26.44
N SER A 176 33.67 -15.67 27.50
CA SER A 176 32.37 -16.36 27.61
C SER A 176 31.24 -15.45 27.13
N PHE A 177 30.37 -15.97 26.27
CA PHE A 177 29.15 -15.29 25.83
C PHE A 177 28.23 -15.02 27.02
N VAL A 178 27.67 -13.81 27.09
CA VAL A 178 26.72 -13.40 28.12
C VAL A 178 25.34 -13.22 27.55
N ALA A 179 25.20 -12.39 26.52
CA ALA A 179 23.90 -12.06 25.93
C ALA A 179 24.05 -11.47 24.53
N LEU A 180 23.00 -11.61 23.70
CA LEU A 180 22.76 -10.79 22.53
C LEU A 180 21.73 -9.73 22.93
N ASP A 181 22.15 -8.47 22.99
CA ASP A 181 21.27 -7.38 23.39
C ASP A 181 20.92 -6.48 22.20
N THR A 182 19.67 -6.04 22.15
CA THR A 182 19.11 -5.20 21.10
C THR A 182 18.90 -3.75 21.55
N ALA A 183 19.05 -3.46 22.85
CA ALA A 183 18.86 -2.12 23.40
C ALA A 183 19.83 -1.81 24.57
N SER A 184 20.64 -0.76 24.40
CA SER A 184 21.51 -0.20 25.45
C SER A 184 20.71 0.74 26.36
N PRO A 185 20.91 0.82 27.70
CA PRO A 185 21.86 0.05 28.50
C PRO A 185 21.31 -1.31 28.92
N MET A 186 22.22 -2.27 29.06
CA MET A 186 21.93 -3.55 29.70
C MET A 186 22.51 -3.59 31.12
N TRP A 187 21.86 -4.36 31.99
CA TRP A 187 22.36 -4.66 33.33
C TRP A 187 22.82 -6.12 33.38
N SER A 188 24.03 -6.35 33.90
CA SER A 188 24.50 -7.71 34.19
C SER A 188 24.73 -7.85 35.69
N ASN A 189 24.14 -8.90 36.26
CA ASN A 189 24.23 -9.24 37.68
C ASN A 189 25.33 -10.29 37.98
N THR A 190 26.25 -10.54 37.05
CA THR A 190 27.36 -11.46 37.27
C THR A 190 28.23 -10.93 38.42
N MET A 191 28.14 -11.61 39.57
CA MET A 191 28.68 -11.15 40.85
C MET A 191 30.21 -11.10 40.89
N ALA A 192 30.69 -10.09 41.62
CA ALA A 192 31.98 -10.00 42.32
C ALA A 192 33.25 -10.32 41.51
N GLN A 193 33.81 -9.34 40.80
CA GLN A 193 35.22 -8.93 40.89
C GLN A 193 35.57 -7.80 39.91
N THR A 194 36.57 -7.02 40.31
CA THR A 194 36.83 -5.62 39.98
C THR A 194 37.18 -5.28 38.53
N ARG A 195 37.30 -6.22 37.58
CA ARG A 195 37.73 -5.90 36.20
C ARG A 195 37.13 -6.86 35.16
N VAL A 196 36.07 -6.42 34.47
CA VAL A 196 35.43 -7.10 33.35
C VAL A 196 36.04 -6.60 32.03
N ARG A 197 36.55 -7.51 31.18
CA ARG A 197 36.91 -7.20 29.79
C ARG A 197 35.77 -7.65 28.89
N LEU A 198 35.24 -6.71 28.10
CA LEU A 198 34.11 -6.92 27.20
C LEU A 198 34.56 -6.90 25.75
N ARG A 199 34.09 -7.86 24.96
CA ARG A 199 34.11 -7.77 23.49
C ARG A 199 32.67 -7.63 23.02
N ILE A 200 32.40 -6.64 22.18
CA ILE A 200 31.10 -6.49 21.52
C ILE A 200 31.27 -6.68 20.01
N THR A 201 30.51 -7.60 19.44
CA THR A 201 30.41 -7.83 18.00
C THR A 201 28.97 -7.63 17.57
N CYS A 202 28.74 -6.90 16.49
CA CYS A 202 27.41 -6.86 15.89
C CYS A 202 27.16 -8.20 15.19
N CYS A 203 26.04 -8.84 15.51
CA CYS A 203 25.58 -10.00 14.78
C CYS A 203 24.84 -9.50 13.52
N ASP A 204 25.31 -9.90 12.35
CA ASP A 204 24.64 -9.63 11.08
C ASP A 204 23.25 -10.28 11.12
N GLY A 205 22.19 -9.48 10.95
CA GLY A 205 20.84 -10.02 10.91
C GLY A 205 20.58 -10.66 9.55
N LEU A 206 20.33 -11.98 9.54
CA LEU A 206 19.87 -12.69 8.34
C LEU A 206 18.70 -11.98 7.62
#